data_AF-A0A4S0KJ96-F1
#
_entry.id   AF-A0A4S0KJ96-F1
#
_cell.length_a   1.000
_cell.length_b   1.000
_cell.length_c   1.000
_cell.angle_alpha   90.00
_cell.angle_beta   90.00
_cell.angle_gamma   90.00
#
_symmetry.space_group_name_H-M   'P 1'
#
loop_
_entity.id
_entity.type
_entity.pdbx_description
1 polymer ?
#
loop_
_entity_poly.entity_id
_entity_poly.type
_entity_poly.pdbx_seq_one_letter_code
_entity_poly.pdbx_strand_id
1 'polypeptide(L)'
;MTTALHHAAWLVALAAMPVPALAGDKPAFELSLDIDQDGTMDRAVVIQDDGPAELYIYLGVGAEKPGPWRKPDFVRKALTEDRILDLEAKGKGSLAITSCFGCGASKSTEETLTIVYRHGQFMVGGYSRSWDWGNRTSDDTVETMLGDCDINYLTGKGTVSRDLEKGKPVKGRFKPVPLKDWSYEKRPKVCDFLAGWTND
;
A
#
# COMPACT_ATOMS: atom_id res chain seq x y z
N MET A 1 -15.38 72.75 39.75
CA MET A 1 -15.46 73.07 38.32
C MET A 1 -14.32 72.36 37.61
N THR A 2 -14.60 71.24 36.94
CA THR A 2 -13.95 70.84 35.68
C THR A 2 -14.67 69.63 35.10
N THR A 3 -14.81 69.67 33.79
CA THR A 3 -15.74 68.95 32.93
C THR A 3 -15.07 67.74 32.27
N ALA A 4 -15.92 66.77 31.90
CA ALA A 4 -15.86 65.92 30.70
C ALA A 4 -14.79 64.81 30.60
N LEU A 5 -15.24 63.59 30.28
CA LEU A 5 -15.21 63.05 28.91
C LEU A 5 -15.72 61.60 28.95
N HIS A 6 -16.89 61.36 28.33
CA HIS A 6 -17.34 60.01 28.03
C HIS A 6 -16.55 59.48 26.84
N HIS A 7 -15.77 58.42 27.03
CA HIS A 7 -15.20 57.64 25.94
C HIS A 7 -16.09 56.41 25.73
N ALA A 8 -16.86 56.42 24.65
CA ALA A 8 -17.52 55.24 24.15
C ALA A 8 -16.46 54.34 23.50
N ALA A 9 -16.08 53.26 24.19
CA ALA A 9 -15.22 52.23 23.63
C ALA A 9 -16.04 51.38 22.65
N TRP A 10 -15.77 51.54 21.36
CA TRP A 10 -16.33 50.71 20.30
C TRP A 10 -15.57 49.38 20.26
N LEU A 11 -16.20 48.31 20.75
CA LEU A 11 -15.70 46.94 20.61
C LEU A 11 -16.02 46.44 19.19
N VAL A 12 -15.01 46.46 18.32
CA VAL A 12 -15.07 45.75 17.04
C VAL A 12 -14.83 44.27 17.32
N ALA A 13 -15.91 43.49 17.38
CA ALA A 13 -15.82 42.03 17.43
C ALA A 13 -15.34 41.52 16.06
N LEU A 14 -14.05 41.15 15.96
CA LEU A 14 -13.56 40.35 14.84
C LEU A 14 -14.22 38.96 14.93
N ALA A 15 -15.25 38.74 14.12
CA ALA A 15 -15.73 37.39 13.85
C ALA A 15 -14.61 36.65 13.10
N ALA A 16 -13.87 35.80 13.81
CA ALA A 16 -13.01 34.81 13.18
C ALA A 16 -13.91 33.86 12.39
N MET A 17 -14.08 34.12 11.09
CA MET A 17 -14.72 33.14 10.22
C MET A 17 -13.80 31.91 10.17
N PRO A 18 -14.32 30.70 10.43
CA PRO A 18 -13.54 29.50 10.23
C PRO A 18 -13.13 29.46 8.76
N VAL A 19 -11.83 29.58 8.51
CA VAL A 19 -11.27 29.34 7.18
C VAL A 19 -11.54 27.87 6.89
N PRO A 20 -12.25 27.52 5.81
CA PRO A 20 -12.37 26.13 5.41
C PRO A 20 -10.96 25.60 5.22
N ALA A 21 -10.56 24.62 6.02
CA ALA A 21 -9.38 23.82 5.70
C ALA A 21 -9.72 23.10 4.39
N LEU A 22 -9.14 23.55 3.28
CA LEU A 22 -9.08 22.75 2.07
C LEU A 22 -8.44 21.43 2.50
N ALA A 23 -9.19 20.34 2.43
CA ALA A 23 -8.67 18.99 2.58
C ALA A 23 -7.68 18.77 1.42
N GLY A 24 -6.44 19.22 1.58
CA GLY A 24 -5.36 18.80 0.70
C GLY A 24 -5.12 17.32 0.94
N ASP A 25 -5.01 16.56 -0.16
CA ASP A 25 -4.87 15.11 -0.23
C ASP A 25 -4.06 14.55 0.94
N LYS A 26 -4.76 14.17 2.01
CA LYS A 26 -4.12 13.59 3.19
C LYS A 26 -3.70 12.18 2.78
N PRO A 27 -2.44 11.78 3.03
CA PRO A 27 -2.01 10.42 2.73
C PRO A 27 -2.95 9.39 3.36
N ALA A 28 -3.29 8.35 2.60
CA ALA A 28 -3.97 7.18 3.12
C ALA A 28 -3.05 6.48 4.13
N PHE A 29 -1.77 6.36 3.78
CA PHE A 29 -0.72 5.82 4.65
C PHE A 29 0.57 6.61 4.47
N GLU A 30 1.35 6.71 5.54
CA GLU A 30 2.64 7.37 5.55
C GLU A 30 3.51 6.70 6.61
N LEU A 31 4.75 6.33 6.25
CA LEU A 31 5.71 5.83 7.22
C LEU A 31 7.13 6.30 6.92
N SER A 32 7.97 6.24 7.95
CA SER A 32 9.41 6.49 7.83
C SER A 32 10.17 5.17 8.01
N LEU A 33 11.13 4.91 7.14
CA LEU A 33 12.00 3.74 7.14
C LEU A 33 13.33 4.07 6.48
N ASP A 34 14.41 3.35 6.78
CA ASP A 34 15.67 3.39 6.02
C ASP A 34 15.62 2.29 4.94
N ILE A 35 15.06 2.61 3.76
CA ILE A 35 14.78 1.62 2.71
C ILE A 35 16.02 1.33 1.87
N ASP A 36 16.90 2.31 1.70
CA ASP A 36 18.14 2.18 0.95
C ASP A 36 19.35 1.77 1.81
N GLN A 37 19.18 1.72 3.14
CA GLN A 37 20.18 1.30 4.13
C GLN A 37 21.38 2.25 4.18
N ASP A 38 21.18 3.54 3.90
CA ASP A 38 22.22 4.56 3.99
C ASP A 38 22.39 5.14 5.41
N GLY A 39 21.51 4.77 6.34
CA GLY A 39 21.50 5.24 7.73
C GLY A 39 20.69 6.52 7.96
N THR A 40 20.18 7.14 6.90
CA THR A 40 19.24 8.26 6.92
C THR A 40 17.83 7.72 6.78
N MET A 41 16.89 8.32 7.50
CA MET A 41 15.49 7.93 7.37
C MET A 41 14.91 8.46 6.06
N ASP A 42 14.22 7.57 5.34
CA ASP A 42 13.40 7.87 4.18
C ASP A 42 11.93 7.98 4.57
N ARG A 43 11.11 8.32 3.59
CA ARG A 43 9.65 8.40 3.75
C ARG A 43 8.94 7.75 2.58
N ALA A 44 8.00 6.85 2.91
CA ALA A 44 7.05 6.27 1.97
C ALA A 44 5.66 6.86 2.24
N VAL A 45 5.00 7.32 1.19
CA VAL A 45 3.67 7.93 1.25
C VAL A 45 2.79 7.23 0.23
N VAL A 46 1.61 6.78 0.67
CA VAL A 46 0.58 6.22 -0.19
C VAL A 46 -0.59 7.19 -0.23
N ILE A 47 -0.94 7.63 -1.43
CA ILE A 47 -2.13 8.44 -1.70
C ILE A 47 -3.15 7.53 -2.39
N GLN A 48 -4.37 7.52 -1.88
CA GLN A 48 -5.46 6.77 -2.46
C GLN A 48 -6.78 7.46 -2.16
N ASP A 49 -7.40 8.00 -3.21
CA ASP A 49 -8.76 8.52 -3.19
C ASP A 49 -9.70 7.46 -3.79
N ASP A 50 -10.57 7.85 -4.73
CA ASP A 50 -11.52 6.95 -5.42
C ASP A 50 -10.87 6.06 -6.51
N GLY A 51 -9.55 5.92 -6.52
CA GLY A 51 -8.79 5.26 -7.58
C GLY A 51 -7.66 4.35 -7.12
N PRO A 52 -6.86 3.82 -8.06
CA PRO A 52 -5.70 2.99 -7.74
C PRO A 52 -4.69 3.75 -6.89
N ALA A 53 -4.11 3.07 -5.90
CA ALA A 53 -3.14 3.68 -4.99
C ALA A 53 -1.88 4.14 -5.72
N GLU A 54 -1.36 5.29 -5.29
CA GLU A 54 -0.10 5.84 -5.75
C GLU A 54 0.93 5.84 -4.60
N LEU A 55 2.10 5.26 -4.85
CA LEU A 55 3.23 5.26 -3.93
C LEU A 55 4.23 6.35 -4.31
N TYR A 56 4.63 7.12 -3.32
CA TYR A 56 5.65 8.14 -3.38
C TYR A 56 6.77 7.78 -2.39
N ILE A 57 8.03 7.81 -2.84
CA ILE A 57 9.19 7.57 -1.97
C ILE A 57 10.10 8.80 -2.03
N TYR A 58 10.50 9.25 -0.84
CA TYR A 58 11.43 10.35 -0.62
C TYR A 58 12.63 9.81 0.15
N LEU A 59 13.79 9.78 -0.49
CA LEU A 59 15.04 9.35 0.09
C LEU A 59 15.72 10.48 0.88
N GLY A 60 16.35 10.13 2.00
CA GLY A 60 17.21 11.01 2.77
C GLY A 60 16.52 12.25 3.36
N VAL A 61 15.22 12.17 3.68
CA VAL A 61 14.46 13.31 4.23
C VAL A 61 14.54 13.42 5.76
N GLY A 62 15.05 12.39 6.43
CA GLY A 62 15.07 12.31 7.88
C GLY A 62 13.68 12.02 8.47
N ALA A 63 13.57 12.16 9.80
CA ALA A 63 12.31 11.92 10.50
C ALA A 63 11.24 13.00 10.23
N GLU A 64 11.64 14.16 9.71
CA GLU A 64 10.74 15.27 9.43
C GLU A 64 9.95 15.06 8.13
N LYS A 65 8.81 15.74 8.03
CA LYS A 65 8.02 15.72 6.79
C LYS A 65 8.73 16.55 5.73
N PRO A 66 8.85 16.06 4.48
CA PRO A 66 9.40 16.86 3.40
C PRO A 66 8.56 18.12 3.22
N GLY A 67 9.23 19.25 3.02
CA GLY A 67 8.54 20.50 2.70
C GLY A 67 7.76 20.38 1.37
N PRO A 68 6.74 21.24 1.14
CA PRO A 68 5.81 21.11 0.02
C PRO A 68 6.45 21.17 -1.38
N TRP A 69 7.70 21.65 -1.48
CA TRP A 69 8.44 21.77 -2.73
C TRP A 69 9.34 20.57 -3.04
N ARG A 70 9.56 19.67 -2.07
CA ARG A 70 10.41 18.49 -2.28
C ARG A 70 9.68 17.52 -3.20
N LYS A 71 10.29 17.24 -4.34
CA LYS A 71 9.81 16.21 -5.27
C LYS A 71 10.14 14.81 -4.72
N PRO A 72 9.29 13.80 -4.94
CA PRO A 72 9.63 12.42 -4.65
C PRO A 72 10.80 11.96 -5.52
N ASP A 73 11.64 11.07 -4.99
CA ASP A 73 12.71 10.42 -5.76
C ASP A 73 12.16 9.26 -6.59
N PHE A 74 11.01 8.71 -6.18
CA PHE A 74 10.31 7.69 -6.93
C PHE A 74 8.79 7.82 -6.78
N VAL A 75 8.08 7.58 -7.88
CA VAL A 75 6.62 7.53 -7.93
C VAL A 75 6.18 6.28 -8.66
N ARG A 76 5.26 5.52 -8.06
CA ARG A 76 4.57 4.42 -8.70
C ARG A 76 3.06 4.61 -8.61
N LYS A 77 2.45 4.90 -9.75
CA LYS A 77 0.99 4.97 -9.91
C LYS A 77 0.41 3.57 -10.12
N ALA A 78 -0.88 3.42 -9.79
CA ALA A 78 -1.60 2.15 -9.97
C ALA A 78 -0.81 0.97 -9.40
N LEU A 79 -0.46 1.09 -8.12
CA LEU A 79 0.30 0.08 -7.40
C LEU A 79 -0.52 -1.20 -7.20
N THR A 80 -1.79 -1.03 -6.87
CA THR A 80 -2.76 -2.08 -6.51
C THR A 80 -4.08 -1.84 -7.25
N GLU A 81 -4.86 -2.90 -7.46
CA GLU A 81 -6.23 -2.80 -8.01
C GLU A 81 -7.17 -2.14 -7.00
N ASP A 82 -7.01 -2.47 -5.71
CA ASP A 82 -7.95 -2.10 -4.65
C ASP A 82 -7.35 -1.24 -3.54
N ARG A 83 -8.18 -1.00 -2.52
CA ARG A 83 -7.86 -0.29 -1.30
C ARG A 83 -6.66 -0.89 -0.57
N ILE A 84 -5.76 -0.01 -0.16
CA ILE A 84 -4.63 -0.29 0.71
C ILE A 84 -5.14 -0.44 2.15
N LEU A 85 -4.75 -1.52 2.82
CA LEU A 85 -5.07 -1.79 4.21
C LEU A 85 -3.95 -1.39 5.16
N ASP A 86 -2.70 -1.55 4.74
CA ASP A 86 -1.56 -1.34 5.61
C ASP A 86 -0.28 -0.96 4.85
N LEU A 87 0.60 -0.27 5.56
CA LEU A 87 1.94 0.13 5.13
C LEU A 87 2.90 -0.15 6.28
N GLU A 88 3.87 -1.03 6.09
CA GLU A 88 4.75 -1.50 7.17
C GLU A 88 6.22 -1.48 6.76
N ALA A 89 7.07 -0.97 7.66
CA ALA A 89 8.52 -1.14 7.56
C ALA A 89 8.91 -2.52 8.10
N LYS A 90 9.45 -3.36 7.23
CA LYS A 90 9.95 -4.70 7.56
C LYS A 90 11.47 -4.66 7.76
N GLY A 91 12.00 -5.71 8.37
CA GLY A 91 13.43 -5.83 8.63
C GLY A 91 14.29 -5.72 7.35
N LYS A 92 15.51 -5.20 7.50
CA LYS A 92 16.48 -5.02 6.40
C LYS A 92 15.97 -4.07 5.29
N GLY A 93 15.40 -2.93 5.65
CA GLY A 93 15.03 -1.87 4.70
C GLY A 93 14.02 -2.34 3.65
N SER A 94 13.03 -3.13 4.06
CA SER A 94 11.95 -3.55 3.17
C SER A 94 10.65 -2.86 3.54
N LEU A 95 9.88 -2.47 2.53
CA LEU A 95 8.57 -1.85 2.68
C LEU A 95 7.49 -2.85 2.25
N ALA A 96 6.58 -3.20 3.14
CA ALA A 96 5.43 -4.02 2.82
C ALA A 96 4.19 -3.12 2.62
N ILE A 97 3.47 -3.36 1.53
CA ILE A 97 2.23 -2.66 1.20
C ILE A 97 1.15 -3.70 1.05
N THR A 98 0.13 -3.67 1.91
CA THR A 98 -0.96 -4.64 1.89
C THR A 98 -2.22 -4.01 1.31
N SER A 99 -2.84 -4.66 0.33
CA SER A 99 -4.12 -4.26 -0.27
C SER A 99 -5.14 -5.38 -0.18
N CYS A 100 -6.42 -5.03 -0.29
CA CYS A 100 -7.48 -6.02 -0.26
C CYS A 100 -8.61 -5.75 -1.23
N PHE A 101 -8.84 -6.73 -2.11
CA PHE A 101 -10.04 -6.81 -2.95
C PHE A 101 -11.17 -7.46 -2.16
N GLY A 102 -12.37 -6.88 -2.22
CA GLY A 102 -13.57 -7.50 -1.64
C GLY A 102 -13.50 -7.71 -0.13
N CYS A 103 -12.71 -6.91 0.59
CA CYS A 103 -12.63 -7.00 2.06
C CYS A 103 -14.01 -6.81 2.71
N GLY A 104 -14.45 -7.83 3.45
CA GLY A 104 -15.78 -7.87 4.06
C GLY A 104 -16.88 -8.44 3.15
N ALA A 105 -16.54 -8.88 1.94
CA ALA A 105 -17.44 -9.58 1.03
C ALA A 105 -17.19 -11.10 1.04
N SER A 106 -18.08 -11.87 0.41
CA SER A 106 -17.94 -13.33 0.27
C SER A 106 -16.78 -13.75 -0.65
N LYS A 107 -16.19 -12.82 -1.40
CA LYS A 107 -15.00 -13.07 -2.23
C LYS A 107 -13.97 -12.02 -1.88
N SER A 108 -13.04 -12.40 -1.00
CA SER A 108 -12.00 -11.50 -0.53
C SER A 108 -10.62 -12.01 -0.92
N THR A 109 -9.74 -11.08 -1.25
CA THR A 109 -8.32 -11.37 -1.41
C THR A 109 -7.52 -10.31 -0.68
N GLU A 110 -6.53 -10.72 0.10
CA GLU A 110 -5.49 -9.84 0.60
C GLU A 110 -4.18 -10.10 -0.16
N GLU A 111 -3.47 -9.03 -0.49
CA GLU A 111 -2.18 -9.08 -1.17
C GLU A 111 -1.16 -8.22 -0.45
N THR A 112 0.09 -8.66 -0.41
CA THR A 112 1.20 -7.84 0.08
C THR A 112 2.30 -7.74 -0.98
N LEU A 113 2.62 -6.52 -1.39
CA LEU A 113 3.80 -6.22 -2.19
C LEU A 113 4.95 -5.84 -1.27
N THR A 114 6.04 -6.60 -1.31
CA THR A 114 7.28 -6.26 -0.58
C THR A 114 8.26 -5.58 -1.52
N ILE A 115 8.59 -4.33 -1.22
CA ILE A 115 9.53 -3.49 -1.96
C ILE A 115 10.86 -3.46 -1.22
N VAL A 116 11.95 -3.50 -1.97
CA VAL A 116 13.32 -3.35 -1.48
C VAL A 116 14.11 -2.38 -2.36
N TYR A 117 15.14 -1.77 -1.82
CA TYR A 117 16.11 -1.01 -2.60
C TYR A 117 17.40 -1.82 -2.80
N ARG A 118 17.78 -2.07 -4.06
CA ARG A 118 19.00 -2.82 -4.41
C ARG A 118 19.64 -2.22 -5.64
N HIS A 119 20.97 -2.06 -5.61
CA HIS A 119 21.75 -1.56 -6.73
C HIS A 119 21.23 -0.22 -7.29
N GLY A 120 20.81 0.69 -6.40
CA GLY A 120 20.29 2.01 -6.79
C GLY A 120 18.86 2.00 -7.34
N GLN A 121 18.10 0.92 -7.16
CA GLN A 121 16.77 0.75 -7.75
C GLN A 121 15.76 0.17 -6.75
N PHE A 122 14.53 0.68 -6.79
CA PHE A 122 13.39 0.05 -6.14
C PHE A 122 12.96 -1.20 -6.92
N MET A 123 12.85 -2.31 -6.22
CA MET A 123 12.53 -3.63 -6.75
C MET A 123 11.40 -4.25 -5.94
N VAL A 124 10.56 -5.05 -6.60
CA VAL A 124 9.66 -5.98 -5.94
C VAL A 124 10.49 -7.17 -5.46
N GLY A 125 10.68 -7.24 -4.14
CA GLY A 125 11.42 -8.30 -3.46
C GLY A 125 10.54 -9.49 -3.09
N GLY A 126 9.24 -9.28 -2.92
CA GLY A 126 8.28 -10.33 -2.60
C GLY A 126 6.85 -9.95 -2.99
N TYR A 127 6.02 -10.97 -3.16
CA TYR A 127 4.59 -10.83 -3.39
C TYR A 127 3.88 -11.99 -2.71
N SER A 128 2.92 -11.69 -1.84
CA SER A 128 2.02 -12.68 -1.26
C SER A 128 0.57 -12.35 -1.59
N ARG A 129 -0.25 -13.39 -1.71
CA ARG A 129 -1.70 -13.28 -1.91
C ARG A 129 -2.40 -14.38 -1.15
N SER A 130 -3.42 -14.05 -0.37
CA SER A 130 -4.33 -15.00 0.25
C SER A 130 -5.74 -14.75 -0.25
N TRP A 131 -6.56 -15.79 -0.30
CA TRP A 131 -7.95 -15.69 -0.71
C TRP A 131 -8.87 -16.47 0.23
N ASP A 132 -10.04 -15.88 0.48
CA ASP A 132 -11.16 -16.52 1.16
C ASP A 132 -12.45 -16.23 0.39
N TRP A 133 -12.86 -17.23 -0.40
CA TRP A 133 -13.93 -17.11 -1.38
C TRP A 133 -15.03 -18.12 -1.08
N GLY A 134 -16.23 -17.65 -0.74
CA GLY A 134 -17.46 -18.41 -0.78
C GLY A 134 -17.92 -18.63 -2.21
N ASN A 135 -18.04 -19.89 -2.60
CA ASN A 135 -18.61 -20.33 -3.87
C ASN A 135 -19.96 -20.99 -3.61
N ARG A 136 -21.02 -20.42 -4.20
CA ARG A 136 -22.37 -21.01 -4.09
C ARG A 136 -22.54 -22.08 -5.15
N THR A 137 -22.85 -23.29 -4.72
CA THR A 137 -23.03 -24.46 -5.56
C THR A 137 -24.45 -24.51 -6.16
N SER A 138 -24.68 -25.43 -7.10
CA SER A 138 -25.98 -25.63 -7.73
C SER A 138 -27.09 -26.13 -6.78
N ASP A 139 -26.71 -26.72 -5.64
CA ASP A 139 -27.62 -27.19 -4.59
C ASP A 139 -27.83 -26.16 -3.47
N ASP A 140 -27.45 -24.89 -3.72
CA ASP A 140 -27.64 -23.75 -2.82
C ASP A 140 -26.76 -23.79 -1.54
N THR A 141 -25.81 -24.73 -1.48
CA THR A 141 -24.78 -24.77 -0.44
C THR A 141 -23.64 -23.79 -0.75
N VAL A 142 -22.81 -23.49 0.25
CA VAL A 142 -21.64 -22.60 0.11
C VAL A 142 -20.40 -23.40 0.46
N GLU A 143 -19.51 -23.55 -0.53
CA GLU A 143 -18.17 -24.08 -0.33
C GLU A 143 -17.20 -22.92 -0.16
N THR A 144 -16.32 -23.01 0.84
CA THR A 144 -15.28 -22.01 1.05
C THR A 144 -14.00 -22.49 0.40
N MET A 145 -13.43 -21.63 -0.44
CA MET A 145 -12.17 -21.86 -1.11
C MET A 145 -11.14 -20.96 -0.47
N LEU A 146 -10.15 -21.59 0.18
CA LEU A 146 -9.08 -20.89 0.86
C LEU A 146 -7.75 -21.16 0.15
N GLY A 147 -6.77 -20.31 0.40
CA GLY A 147 -5.40 -20.60 0.01
C GLY A 147 -4.49 -19.39 0.10
N ASP A 148 -3.20 -19.68 -0.03
CA ASP A 148 -2.14 -18.69 -0.02
C ASP A 148 -1.15 -18.93 -1.17
N CYS A 149 -0.51 -17.85 -1.57
CA CYS A 149 0.63 -17.85 -2.47
C CYS A 149 1.67 -16.89 -1.91
N ASP A 150 2.92 -17.33 -1.83
CA ASP A 150 4.06 -16.48 -1.42
C ASP A 150 5.19 -16.64 -2.43
N ILE A 151 5.63 -15.53 -3.01
CA ILE A 151 6.72 -15.46 -3.97
C ILE A 151 7.81 -14.57 -3.40
N ASN A 152 8.99 -15.16 -3.21
CA ASN A 152 10.19 -14.44 -2.82
C ASN A 152 11.09 -14.25 -4.06
N TYR A 153 11.00 -13.09 -4.69
CA TYR A 153 11.78 -12.76 -5.87
C TYR A 153 13.29 -12.67 -5.61
N LEU A 154 13.70 -12.38 -4.37
CA LEU A 154 15.12 -12.30 -4.00
C LEU A 154 15.80 -13.67 -4.01
N THR A 155 15.08 -14.72 -3.61
CA THR A 155 15.56 -16.11 -3.65
C THR A 155 15.13 -16.84 -4.93
N GLY A 156 14.15 -16.28 -5.64
CA GLY A 156 13.50 -16.88 -6.80
C GLY A 156 12.60 -18.06 -6.46
N LYS A 157 12.27 -18.29 -5.19
CA LYS A 157 11.41 -19.37 -4.71
C LYS A 157 9.99 -18.86 -4.46
N GLY A 158 9.04 -19.77 -4.45
CA GLY A 158 7.69 -19.49 -3.98
C GLY A 158 6.97 -20.74 -3.50
N THR A 159 5.88 -20.54 -2.78
CA THR A 159 4.96 -21.57 -2.31
C THR A 159 3.53 -21.23 -2.65
N VAL A 160 2.71 -22.25 -2.82
CA VAL A 160 1.26 -22.12 -2.98
C VAL A 160 0.57 -23.18 -2.13
N SER A 161 -0.46 -22.79 -1.40
CA SER A 161 -1.36 -23.69 -0.70
C SER A 161 -2.75 -23.63 -1.31
N ARG A 162 -3.56 -24.63 -1.00
CA ARG A 162 -4.99 -24.67 -1.28
C ARG A 162 -5.67 -25.18 -0.03
N ASP A 163 -6.83 -24.62 0.25
CA ASP A 163 -7.61 -24.94 1.43
C ASP A 163 -6.78 -24.79 2.71
N LEU A 164 -6.77 -25.82 3.56
CA LEU A 164 -5.98 -25.87 4.78
C LEU A 164 -4.70 -26.73 4.61
N GLU A 165 -4.31 -27.03 3.37
CA GLU A 165 -3.11 -27.81 3.11
C GLU A 165 -1.83 -27.00 3.36
N LYS A 166 -0.74 -27.71 3.65
CA LYS A 166 0.59 -27.09 3.73
C LYS A 166 1.03 -26.59 2.36
N GLY A 167 1.55 -25.36 2.30
CA GLY A 167 2.13 -24.76 1.10
C GLY A 167 3.17 -25.64 0.43
N LYS A 168 3.02 -25.84 -0.89
CA LYS A 168 3.90 -26.63 -1.75
C LYS A 168 4.80 -25.71 -2.57
N PRO A 169 6.08 -26.05 -2.78
CA PRO A 169 6.97 -25.24 -3.61
C PRO A 169 6.48 -25.11 -5.05
N VAL A 170 6.58 -23.91 -5.61
CA VAL A 170 6.31 -23.67 -7.03
C VAL A 170 7.54 -24.02 -7.87
N LYS A 171 7.34 -24.73 -8.98
CA LYS A 171 8.41 -25.06 -9.92
C LYS A 171 8.87 -23.82 -10.69
N GLY A 172 10.18 -23.71 -10.89
CA GLY A 172 10.81 -22.63 -11.65
C GLY A 172 11.57 -21.65 -10.77
N ARG A 173 11.97 -20.51 -11.36
CA ARG A 173 12.68 -19.44 -10.66
C ARG A 173 12.04 -18.10 -10.99
N PHE A 174 11.53 -17.43 -9.96
CA PHE A 174 11.02 -16.06 -10.08
C PHE A 174 12.19 -15.08 -10.16
N LYS A 175 12.04 -14.02 -10.96
CA LYS A 175 13.06 -12.98 -11.13
C LYS A 175 12.60 -11.68 -10.49
N PRO A 176 13.48 -10.93 -9.80
CA PRO A 176 13.17 -9.59 -9.32
C PRO A 176 12.57 -8.71 -10.41
N VAL A 177 11.52 -7.97 -10.06
CA VAL A 177 10.84 -7.04 -10.95
C VAL A 177 11.20 -5.61 -10.51
N PRO A 178 11.75 -4.76 -11.38
CA PRO A 178 11.88 -3.34 -11.05
C PRO A 178 10.50 -2.76 -10.70
N LEU A 179 10.41 -2.01 -9.61
CA LEU A 179 9.11 -1.49 -9.15
C LEU A 179 8.47 -0.59 -10.20
N LYS A 180 9.28 0.15 -10.97
CA LYS A 180 8.81 0.94 -12.12
C LYS A 180 8.09 0.11 -13.19
N ASP A 181 8.41 -1.18 -13.31
CA ASP A 181 7.88 -2.08 -14.33
C ASP A 181 6.76 -2.98 -13.80
N TRP A 182 6.53 -2.99 -12.49
CA TRP A 182 5.44 -3.70 -11.84
C TRP A 182 4.07 -3.21 -12.35
N SER A 183 3.09 -4.09 -12.38
CA SER A 183 1.67 -3.73 -12.44
C SER A 183 0.87 -4.89 -11.87
N TYR A 184 -0.36 -4.63 -11.46
CA TYR A 184 -1.23 -5.67 -10.93
C TYR A 184 -1.38 -6.84 -11.92
N GLU A 185 -1.53 -6.56 -13.21
CA GLU A 185 -1.69 -7.57 -14.27
C GLU A 185 -0.44 -8.44 -14.50
N LYS A 186 0.72 -8.00 -13.99
CA LYS A 186 2.00 -8.73 -14.09
C LYS A 186 2.28 -9.60 -12.87
N ARG A 187 1.35 -9.71 -11.93
CA ARG A 187 1.49 -10.58 -10.77
C ARG A 187 1.70 -12.05 -11.19
N PRO A 188 2.38 -12.86 -10.37
CA PRO A 188 2.67 -14.26 -10.71
C PRO A 188 1.38 -15.05 -10.96
N LYS A 189 1.23 -15.60 -12.16
CA LYS A 189 0.05 -16.41 -12.53
C LYS A 189 -0.20 -17.62 -11.62
N VAL A 190 0.83 -18.10 -10.93
CA VAL A 190 0.65 -19.18 -9.94
C VAL A 190 -0.14 -18.72 -8.70
N CYS A 191 -0.14 -17.42 -8.43
CA CYS A 191 -0.97 -16.78 -7.41
C CYS A 191 -2.32 -16.32 -7.96
N ASP A 192 -2.62 -16.62 -9.24
CA ASP A 192 -3.96 -16.46 -9.79
C ASP A 192 -4.74 -17.73 -9.52
N PHE A 193 -5.70 -17.61 -8.60
CA PHE A 193 -6.65 -18.66 -8.29
C PHE A 193 -7.34 -19.26 -9.54
N LEU A 194 -7.68 -18.41 -10.52
CA LEU A 194 -8.39 -18.82 -11.74
C LEU A 194 -7.52 -19.57 -12.76
N ALA A 195 -6.18 -19.44 -12.71
CA ALA A 195 -5.31 -20.11 -13.69
C ALA A 195 -5.20 -21.63 -13.46
N GLY A 196 -5.63 -22.11 -12.29
CA GLY A 196 -5.62 -23.52 -11.91
C GLY A 196 -6.88 -24.31 -12.28
N TRP A 197 -7.94 -23.65 -12.76
CA TRP A 197 -9.25 -24.26 -13.05
C TRP A 197 -9.57 -24.38 -14.55
N THR A 198 -8.71 -23.87 -15.42
CA THR A 198 -8.90 -23.94 -16.89
C THR A 198 -8.12 -25.07 -17.56
N ASN A 199 -7.60 -26.05 -16.79
CA ASN A 199 -6.86 -27.19 -17.33
C ASN A 199 -7.43 -28.54 -16.85
N ASP A 200 -8.76 -28.63 -16.75
CA ASP A 200 -9.48 -29.90 -16.74
C ASP A 200 -10.31 -30.03 -18.03
#